data_AF-A0A2H5BC64-F1
#
_entry.id   AF-A0A2H5BC64-F1
#
_cell.length_a   1.000
_cell.length_b   1.000
_cell.length_c   1.000
_cell.angle_alpha   90.00
_cell.angle_beta   90.00
_cell.angle_gamma   90.00
#
_symmetry.space_group_name_H-M   'P 1'
#
loop_
_entity.id
_entity.type
_entity.pdbx_description
1 polymer ?
#
loop_
_entity_poly.entity_id
_entity_poly.type
_entity_poly.pdbx_seq_one_letter_code
_entity_poly.pdbx_strand_id
1 'polypeptide(L)'
;MFASRQRATATGVAALLLSSALGLLATPSAQAATLGDSIVSTATGQLSSNYCGNGGSGYYAPGTGQSSSCSGGGRTHAWCADFAGWVWAQNGVKNLDPLDDLANSFTSYGNLSSTPHVGDAVFFHPNSYSGTTWDHVAIVTAVHSDGTIDWIGGNQDGTTHDGGIVSRDTNMPGAVGAYEWTAGGYSVNLQGFVSPVGGGTVTPPPPGNPPAKVSPVSMSADGAHVAFVDGNGNLANDWVSGGTWHGPSGLGGQARADSPVVLDAAADHAFFIDANGNVANDWVSNGVWQGPSGTGGQARAGSPIVTNTAGTMVAFIDTSGNVVNDWVSGGTWHGPAAMGGQARTDSGLALNANGDHVFFVDTYGNMANDWVSNGVWQGPSGTGGQARAGSAVATNSAGSLVAFVDNNGNLANDWVSNGTWQGPSGLGGQPRSDSGLAFNANGDHVFFVDKNGNVANDWVSGGVWQGPSGTGGQARAGSGISTNGSGSLVAFVDNNGNMANDWVSNGAWQGPSGLGGSSR
;
A
#
# COMPACT_ATOMS: atom_id res chain seq x y z
N MET A 1 -72.25 -31.30 -24.50
CA MET A 1 -73.68 -30.90 -24.46
C MET A 1 -74.04 -30.76 -22.99
N PHE A 2 -74.37 -29.62 -22.38
CA PHE A 2 -75.01 -28.38 -22.80
C PHE A 2 -74.43 -27.18 -22.03
N ALA A 3 -74.53 -26.00 -22.64
CA ALA A 3 -74.26 -24.70 -22.04
C ALA A 3 -75.51 -24.14 -21.33
N SER A 4 -75.35 -23.27 -20.31
CA SER A 4 -75.78 -21.86 -20.35
C SER A 4 -75.93 -21.15 -18.98
N ARG A 5 -75.20 -20.04 -18.85
CA ARG A 5 -75.59 -18.65 -18.44
C ARG A 5 -76.08 -18.28 -17.01
N GLN A 6 -75.20 -17.47 -16.38
CA GLN A 6 -75.35 -16.08 -15.86
C GLN A 6 -76.30 -15.72 -14.69
N ARG A 7 -75.69 -15.15 -13.62
CA ARG A 7 -75.85 -13.77 -13.02
C ARG A 7 -75.35 -13.79 -11.56
N ALA A 8 -74.21 -13.19 -11.18
CA ALA A 8 -73.89 -11.77 -10.94
C ALA A 8 -74.53 -11.16 -9.66
N THR A 9 -73.72 -10.97 -8.60
CA THR A 9 -73.47 -9.73 -7.78
C THR A 9 -72.67 -10.09 -6.51
N ALA A 10 -71.41 -9.63 -6.38
CA ALA A 10 -70.90 -8.54 -5.51
C ALA A 10 -70.97 -8.88 -4.00
N THR A 11 -69.90 -8.94 -3.20
CA THR A 11 -68.83 -7.97 -2.84
C THR A 11 -67.69 -8.79 -2.18
N GLY A 12 -66.38 -8.59 -2.40
CA GLY A 12 -65.56 -7.40 -2.17
C GLY A 12 -64.70 -7.60 -0.90
N VAL A 13 -63.37 -7.71 -1.04
CA VAL A 13 -62.31 -7.09 -0.20
C VAL A 13 -60.94 -7.49 -0.78
N ALA A 14 -60.07 -6.49 -0.82
CA ALA A 14 -58.81 -6.35 -1.55
C ALA A 14 -57.62 -7.14 -0.96
N ALA A 15 -56.65 -7.45 -1.83
CA ALA A 15 -55.24 -7.56 -1.44
C ALA A 15 -54.35 -7.16 -2.62
N LEU A 16 -53.32 -6.38 -2.28
CA LEU A 16 -52.52 -5.51 -3.14
C LEU A 16 -51.70 -6.23 -4.21
N LEU A 17 -51.55 -5.55 -5.34
CA LEU A 17 -50.53 -5.78 -6.37
C LEU A 17 -49.17 -5.28 -5.87
N LEU A 18 -48.15 -6.13 -5.90
CA LEU A 18 -46.74 -5.72 -5.95
C LEU A 18 -46.09 -6.45 -7.12
N SER A 19 -46.00 -5.72 -8.23
CA SER A 19 -45.23 -6.05 -9.42
C SER A 19 -43.73 -5.97 -9.13
N SER A 20 -43.04 -7.10 -9.23
CA SER A 20 -41.58 -7.19 -9.15
C SER A 20 -40.96 -6.78 -10.48
N ALA A 21 -40.32 -5.62 -10.53
CA ALA A 21 -39.45 -5.24 -11.64
C ALA A 21 -38.07 -5.85 -11.42
N LEU A 22 -37.67 -6.82 -12.25
CA LEU A 22 -36.29 -7.26 -12.38
C LEU A 22 -35.49 -6.18 -13.11
N GLY A 23 -34.74 -5.37 -12.36
CA GLY A 23 -33.67 -4.54 -12.91
C GLY A 23 -32.38 -5.35 -12.99
N LEU A 24 -31.93 -5.66 -14.21
CA LEU A 24 -30.58 -6.17 -14.44
C LEU A 24 -29.56 -5.06 -14.09
N LEU A 25 -28.92 -5.18 -12.92
CA LEU A 25 -27.73 -4.42 -12.60
C LEU A 25 -26.53 -5.09 -13.28
N ALA A 26 -26.05 -4.50 -14.35
CA ALA A 26 -24.75 -4.85 -14.91
C ALA A 26 -23.67 -4.36 -13.93
N THR A 27 -22.94 -5.29 -13.32
CA THR A 27 -21.72 -5.00 -12.55
C THR A 27 -20.67 -4.42 -13.50
N PRO A 28 -20.08 -3.23 -13.23
CA PRO A 28 -18.98 -2.76 -14.04
C PRO A 28 -17.78 -3.70 -13.87
N SER A 29 -17.22 -4.16 -14.99
CA SER A 29 -15.98 -4.93 -15.01
C SER A 29 -14.83 -4.09 -14.47
N ALA A 30 -14.06 -4.62 -13.50
CA ALA A 30 -12.80 -4.02 -13.09
C ALA A 30 -11.87 -3.93 -14.31
N GLN A 31 -11.60 -2.71 -14.79
CA GLN A 31 -10.65 -2.46 -15.87
C GLN A 31 -9.23 -2.45 -15.29
N ALA A 32 -8.31 -3.19 -15.91
CA ALA A 32 -6.89 -3.10 -15.58
C ALA A 32 -6.42 -1.65 -15.77
N ALA A 33 -5.63 -1.13 -14.83
CA ALA A 33 -5.03 0.20 -14.94
C ALA A 33 -4.27 0.30 -16.27
N THR A 34 -4.47 1.40 -16.99
CA THR A 34 -3.80 1.62 -18.25
C THR A 34 -2.31 1.91 -18.02
N LEU A 35 -1.49 1.80 -19.07
CA LEU A 35 -0.08 2.22 -19.02
C LEU A 35 0.04 3.69 -18.55
N GLY A 36 -0.86 4.54 -19.03
CA GLY A 36 -0.94 5.94 -18.62
C GLY A 36 -1.16 6.09 -17.11
N ASP A 37 -2.12 5.35 -16.54
CA ASP A 37 -2.41 5.41 -15.10
C ASP A 37 -1.19 5.02 -14.25
N SER A 38 -0.42 4.02 -14.70
CA SER A 38 0.80 3.57 -14.00
C SER A 38 1.90 4.64 -14.07
N ILE A 39 2.11 5.24 -15.25
CA ILE A 39 3.03 6.35 -15.46
C ILE A 39 2.70 7.54 -14.55
N VAL A 40 1.41 7.90 -14.44
CA VAL A 40 0.94 8.99 -13.58
C VAL A 40 1.18 8.67 -12.11
N SER A 41 0.90 7.45 -11.68
CA SER A 41 1.19 7.01 -10.32
C SER A 41 2.69 7.16 -10.02
N THR A 42 3.56 6.81 -10.97
CA THR A 42 5.01 6.95 -10.83
C THR A 42 5.47 8.38 -10.68
N ALA A 43 5.01 9.27 -11.56
CA ALA A 43 5.34 10.69 -11.46
C ALA A 43 4.81 11.31 -10.15
N THR A 44 3.58 10.97 -9.75
CA THR A 44 2.93 11.50 -8.54
C THR A 44 3.67 11.09 -7.27
N GLY A 45 4.19 9.86 -7.21
CA GLY A 45 4.94 9.35 -6.06
C GLY A 45 6.27 10.08 -5.81
N GLN A 46 6.70 10.97 -6.69
CA GLN A 46 7.94 11.74 -6.55
C GLN A 46 7.73 13.23 -6.26
N LEU A 47 6.49 13.71 -6.12
CA LEU A 47 6.21 15.12 -5.83
C LEU A 47 7.04 15.63 -4.64
N SER A 48 7.55 16.86 -4.78
CA SER A 48 8.45 17.54 -3.85
C SER A 48 9.85 16.94 -3.70
N SER A 49 10.19 15.88 -4.44
CA SER A 49 11.56 15.34 -4.46
C SER A 49 12.50 16.25 -5.25
N ASN A 50 13.76 16.36 -4.83
CA ASN A 50 14.80 17.08 -5.57
C ASN A 50 15.54 16.15 -6.55
N TYR A 51 16.60 16.65 -7.19
CA TYR A 51 17.46 15.87 -8.09
C TYR A 51 18.11 14.62 -7.46
N CYS A 52 18.20 14.53 -6.14
CA CYS A 52 18.60 13.33 -5.39
C CYS A 52 17.40 12.63 -4.74
N GLY A 53 16.22 12.76 -5.33
CA GLY A 53 15.06 11.93 -5.02
C GLY A 53 15.33 10.44 -5.26
N ASN A 54 14.31 9.61 -5.09
CA ASN A 54 14.48 8.15 -5.17
C ASN A 54 15.55 7.64 -4.17
N GLY A 55 15.43 8.06 -2.91
CA GLY A 55 16.31 7.62 -1.82
C GLY A 55 17.78 8.05 -1.96
N GLY A 56 18.06 9.19 -2.63
CA GLY A 56 19.43 9.64 -2.86
C GLY A 56 20.06 9.12 -4.15
N SER A 57 19.36 8.24 -4.89
CA SER A 57 19.90 7.63 -6.11
C SER A 57 19.81 8.54 -7.34
N GLY A 58 18.92 9.55 -7.28
CA GLY A 58 18.55 10.34 -8.45
C GLY A 58 17.69 9.54 -9.43
N TYR A 59 17.48 10.16 -10.58
CA TYR A 59 16.65 9.68 -11.68
C TYR A 59 17.54 9.39 -12.89
N TYR A 60 17.25 8.30 -13.61
CA TYR A 60 17.71 7.99 -14.96
C TYR A 60 16.97 6.74 -15.47
N ALA A 61 16.88 6.56 -16.79
CA ALA A 61 16.39 5.32 -17.40
C ALA A 61 17.55 4.35 -17.66
N PRO A 62 17.55 3.13 -17.09
CA PRO A 62 18.57 2.14 -17.41
C PRO A 62 18.53 1.73 -18.90
N GLY A 63 19.71 1.61 -19.52
CA GLY A 63 19.85 1.20 -20.92
C GLY A 63 19.73 2.34 -21.94
N THR A 64 19.60 3.59 -21.48
CA THR A 64 19.58 4.78 -22.33
C THR A 64 20.91 5.54 -22.25
N GLY A 65 21.00 6.68 -22.94
CA GLY A 65 22.10 7.63 -22.80
C GLY A 65 22.03 8.49 -21.54
N GLN A 66 21.06 8.26 -20.65
CA GLN A 66 20.87 9.07 -19.44
C GLN A 66 21.87 8.73 -18.35
N SER A 67 22.38 9.77 -17.70
CA SER A 67 23.16 9.72 -16.48
C SER A 67 22.30 10.12 -15.28
N SER A 68 22.65 9.67 -14.07
CA SER A 68 21.83 10.00 -12.90
C SER A 68 21.81 11.50 -12.65
N SER A 69 20.63 12.03 -12.33
CA SER A 69 20.44 13.41 -11.85
C SER A 69 21.18 13.70 -10.53
N CYS A 70 21.60 12.67 -9.80
CA CYS A 70 22.31 12.75 -8.53
C CYS A 70 23.63 11.99 -8.56
N SER A 71 24.69 12.62 -8.05
CA SER A 71 25.96 11.95 -7.76
C SER A 71 26.58 12.54 -6.51
N GLY A 72 26.92 11.68 -5.54
CA GLY A 72 27.51 12.11 -4.27
C GLY A 72 26.64 13.08 -3.46
N GLY A 73 25.31 13.01 -3.61
CA GLY A 73 24.36 13.91 -2.96
C GLY A 73 24.22 15.28 -3.64
N GLY A 74 24.91 15.52 -4.76
CA GLY A 74 24.83 16.75 -5.54
C GLY A 74 24.12 16.57 -6.88
N ARG A 75 23.59 17.68 -7.40
CA ARG A 75 22.98 17.72 -8.74
C ARG A 75 24.08 17.58 -9.79
N THR A 76 23.91 16.66 -10.71
CA THR A 76 24.88 16.43 -11.81
C THR A 76 24.63 17.39 -12.98
N HIS A 77 23.38 17.60 -13.36
CA HIS A 77 22.96 18.45 -14.47
C HIS A 77 21.46 18.82 -14.38
N ALA A 78 20.91 19.45 -15.41
CA ALA A 78 19.46 19.68 -15.52
C ALA A 78 18.76 18.35 -15.80
N TRP A 79 17.75 18.00 -15.00
CA TRP A 79 17.34 16.60 -14.85
C TRP A 79 15.86 16.31 -15.20
N CYS A 80 15.22 17.22 -15.94
CA CYS A 80 13.83 17.00 -16.38
C CYS A 80 13.69 15.77 -17.28
N ALA A 81 14.67 15.54 -18.17
CA ALA A 81 14.74 14.37 -19.03
C ALA A 81 14.97 13.09 -18.22
N ASP A 82 15.89 13.12 -17.25
CA ASP A 82 16.19 11.99 -16.39
C ASP A 82 14.96 11.54 -15.62
N PHE A 83 14.19 12.50 -15.07
CA PHE A 83 12.96 12.23 -14.37
C PHE A 83 11.91 11.59 -15.29
N ALA A 84 11.60 12.23 -16.43
CA ALA A 84 10.60 11.70 -17.36
C ALA A 84 11.00 10.32 -17.91
N GLY A 85 12.29 10.13 -18.19
CA GLY A 85 12.85 8.87 -18.69
C GLY A 85 12.78 7.78 -17.62
N TRP A 86 13.15 8.10 -16.39
CA TRP A 86 13.02 7.21 -15.23
C TRP A 86 11.58 6.80 -14.99
N VAL A 87 10.61 7.73 -15.09
CA VAL A 87 9.17 7.43 -14.96
C VAL A 87 8.73 6.43 -16.04
N TRP A 88 9.12 6.65 -17.29
CA TRP A 88 8.81 5.73 -18.40
C TRP A 88 9.49 4.36 -18.24
N ALA A 89 10.76 4.34 -17.87
CA ALA A 89 11.54 3.11 -17.65
C ALA A 89 10.93 2.26 -16.53
N GLN A 90 10.54 2.89 -15.44
CA GLN A 90 9.80 2.27 -14.35
C GLN A 90 8.56 1.55 -14.88
N ASN A 91 7.76 2.21 -15.71
CA ASN A 91 6.51 1.64 -16.22
C ASN A 91 6.70 0.74 -17.44
N GLY A 92 7.95 0.38 -17.75
CA GLY A 92 8.23 -0.62 -18.75
C GLY A 92 7.98 -0.21 -20.19
N VAL A 93 7.95 1.11 -20.43
CA VAL A 93 7.94 1.70 -21.77
C VAL A 93 9.12 1.15 -22.56
N LYS A 94 8.89 0.79 -23.82
CA LYS A 94 9.87 0.12 -24.68
C LYS A 94 10.58 1.12 -25.58
N ASN A 95 11.73 0.71 -26.11
CA ASN A 95 12.52 1.47 -27.09
C ASN A 95 13.06 2.81 -26.54
N LEU A 96 13.46 2.83 -25.26
CA LEU A 96 13.98 4.03 -24.60
C LEU A 96 15.42 4.38 -25.03
N ASP A 97 16.07 3.55 -25.84
CA ASP A 97 17.45 3.73 -26.31
C ASP A 97 17.79 5.14 -26.84
N PRO A 98 16.87 5.87 -27.52
CA PRO A 98 17.14 7.24 -27.99
C PRO A 98 17.19 8.30 -26.89
N LEU A 99 16.76 7.99 -25.67
CA LEU A 99 16.73 8.97 -24.56
C LEU A 99 18.13 9.25 -24.04
N ASP A 100 18.40 10.51 -23.73
CA ASP A 100 19.60 10.99 -23.06
C ASP A 100 19.25 12.11 -22.06
N ASP A 101 20.27 12.76 -21.48
CA ASP A 101 20.15 13.83 -20.49
C ASP A 101 19.41 15.08 -21.04
N LEU A 102 19.16 15.16 -22.36
CA LEU A 102 18.49 16.28 -23.00
C LEU A 102 16.99 16.02 -23.19
N ALA A 103 16.16 17.01 -22.88
CA ALA A 103 14.71 16.90 -23.03
C ALA A 103 14.26 16.66 -24.47
N ASN A 104 15.00 17.15 -25.47
CA ASN A 104 14.67 16.93 -26.88
C ASN A 104 14.89 15.47 -27.33
N SER A 105 15.58 14.63 -26.57
CA SER A 105 15.73 13.20 -26.89
C SER A 105 14.38 12.47 -26.96
N PHE A 106 13.35 12.97 -26.26
CA PHE A 106 11.98 12.46 -26.37
C PHE A 106 11.37 12.67 -27.77
N THR A 107 11.79 13.71 -28.49
CA THR A 107 11.38 13.91 -29.89
C THR A 107 12.06 12.93 -30.86
N SER A 108 13.18 12.34 -30.44
CA SER A 108 13.88 11.27 -31.17
C SER A 108 13.32 9.89 -30.84
N TYR A 109 12.76 9.72 -29.63
CA TYR A 109 12.03 8.52 -29.23
C TYR A 109 10.74 8.32 -30.03
N GLY A 110 9.96 9.39 -30.24
CA GLY A 110 8.70 9.32 -30.98
C GLY A 110 8.27 10.65 -31.60
N ASN A 111 7.40 10.57 -32.61
CA ASN A 111 6.89 11.75 -33.30
C ASN A 111 6.00 12.58 -32.36
N LEU A 112 6.16 13.91 -32.44
CA LEU A 112 5.29 14.84 -31.71
C LEU A 112 3.86 14.79 -32.26
N SER A 113 2.93 14.53 -31.35
CA SER A 113 1.48 14.61 -31.51
C SER A 113 0.98 15.97 -31.03
N SER A 114 -0.09 16.47 -31.64
CA SER A 114 -0.85 17.62 -31.14
C SER A 114 -1.98 17.23 -30.18
N THR A 115 -2.17 15.94 -29.94
CA THR A 115 -3.26 15.39 -29.10
C THR A 115 -2.65 14.77 -27.85
N PRO A 116 -2.93 15.31 -26.66
CA PRO A 116 -2.43 14.75 -25.41
C PRO A 116 -3.20 13.51 -24.98
N HIS A 117 -2.48 12.56 -24.40
CA HIS A 117 -3.01 11.44 -23.63
C HIS A 117 -2.33 11.38 -22.27
N VAL A 118 -3.03 10.81 -21.29
CA VAL A 118 -2.45 10.52 -19.98
C VAL A 118 -1.26 9.57 -20.14
N GLY A 119 -0.11 9.94 -19.56
CA GLY A 119 1.15 9.21 -19.65
C GLY A 119 2.09 9.65 -20.80
N ASP A 120 1.64 10.54 -21.68
CA ASP A 120 2.50 11.14 -22.70
C ASP A 120 3.60 11.97 -22.06
N ALA A 121 4.76 12.04 -22.72
CA ALA A 121 5.75 13.06 -22.44
C ALA A 121 5.32 14.35 -23.14
N VAL A 122 5.16 15.45 -22.40
CA VAL A 122 4.93 16.78 -22.96
C VAL A 122 6.27 17.48 -23.14
N PHE A 123 6.54 17.94 -24.36
CA PHE A 123 7.79 18.61 -24.72
C PHE A 123 7.57 20.11 -24.88
N PHE A 124 8.46 20.89 -24.27
CA PHE A 124 8.46 22.35 -24.30
C PHE A 124 9.76 22.88 -24.87
N HIS A 125 9.65 23.92 -25.69
CA HIS A 125 10.78 24.58 -26.33
C HIS A 125 10.43 26.04 -26.67
N PRO A 126 11.38 26.98 -26.64
CA PRO A 126 11.15 28.33 -27.13
C PRO A 126 11.18 28.41 -28.66
N ASN A 127 10.06 28.81 -29.28
CA ASN A 127 9.90 28.85 -30.76
C ASN A 127 10.98 29.65 -31.52
N SER A 128 11.60 30.64 -30.88
CA SER A 128 12.59 31.55 -31.48
C SER A 128 14.03 31.22 -31.07
N TYR A 129 14.27 30.03 -30.51
CA TYR A 129 15.56 29.57 -30.03
C TYR A 129 15.97 28.31 -30.79
N SER A 130 17.26 28.16 -31.12
CA SER A 130 17.74 27.03 -31.93
C SER A 130 18.62 26.03 -31.15
N GLY A 131 18.82 26.26 -29.85
CA GLY A 131 19.53 25.36 -28.95
C GLY A 131 18.58 24.58 -28.04
N THR A 132 19.13 23.76 -27.15
CA THR A 132 18.37 22.90 -26.24
C THR A 132 18.36 23.39 -24.78
N THR A 133 19.04 24.51 -24.49
CA THR A 133 19.24 25.04 -23.12
C THR A 133 17.95 25.25 -22.34
N TRP A 134 16.85 25.55 -23.03
CA TRP A 134 15.55 25.88 -22.42
C TRP A 134 14.49 24.83 -22.72
N ASP A 135 14.91 23.68 -23.22
CA ASP A 135 14.02 22.56 -23.44
C ASP A 135 13.58 22.00 -22.10
N HIS A 136 12.34 21.55 -22.07
CA HIS A 136 11.81 20.85 -20.90
C HIS A 136 10.95 19.69 -21.35
N VAL A 137 10.93 18.66 -20.54
CA VAL A 137 10.02 17.53 -20.73
C VAL A 137 9.42 17.15 -19.39
N ALA A 138 8.13 16.82 -19.42
CA ALA A 138 7.36 16.38 -18.28
C ALA A 138 6.36 15.29 -18.68
N ILE A 139 5.59 14.78 -17.72
CA ILE A 139 4.61 13.72 -17.91
C ILE A 139 3.20 14.29 -17.82
N VAL A 140 2.37 14.06 -18.83
CA VAL A 140 0.94 14.40 -18.82
C VAL A 140 0.23 13.49 -17.82
N THR A 141 -0.42 14.09 -16.82
CA THR A 141 -1.10 13.38 -15.73
C THR A 141 -2.62 13.47 -15.76
N ALA A 142 -3.17 14.46 -16.45
CA ALA A 142 -4.60 14.55 -16.74
C ALA A 142 -4.80 15.26 -18.08
N VAL A 143 -5.87 14.89 -18.78
CA VAL A 143 -6.38 15.59 -19.96
C VAL A 143 -7.84 15.90 -19.70
N HIS A 144 -8.16 17.18 -19.64
CA HIS A 144 -9.49 17.66 -19.25
C HIS A 144 -10.36 17.89 -20.48
N SER A 145 -11.68 17.82 -20.29
CA SER A 145 -12.66 17.97 -21.39
C SER A 145 -12.68 19.37 -22.01
N ASP A 146 -12.13 20.37 -21.32
CA ASP A 146 -12.00 21.75 -21.80
C ASP A 146 -10.73 21.99 -22.62
N GLY A 147 -9.91 20.95 -22.84
CA GLY A 147 -8.67 21.03 -23.61
C GLY A 147 -7.46 21.46 -22.80
N THR A 148 -7.57 21.58 -21.47
CA THR A 148 -6.42 21.75 -20.59
C THR A 148 -5.79 20.42 -20.17
N ILE A 149 -4.56 20.46 -19.68
CA ILE A 149 -3.81 19.32 -19.15
C ILE A 149 -3.21 19.65 -17.79
N ASP A 150 -2.97 18.59 -17.00
CA ASP A 150 -2.09 18.65 -15.83
C ASP A 150 -0.83 17.86 -16.14
N TRP A 151 0.31 18.28 -15.60
CA TRP A 151 1.57 17.60 -15.84
C TRP A 151 2.48 17.60 -14.61
N ILE A 152 3.38 16.61 -14.54
CA ILE A 152 4.42 16.49 -13.52
C ILE A 152 5.77 16.33 -14.21
N GLY A 153 6.71 17.21 -13.88
CA GLY A 153 8.09 17.19 -14.37
C GLY A 153 9.11 17.26 -13.24
N GLY A 154 10.36 16.92 -13.54
CA GLY A 154 11.50 17.16 -12.64
C GLY A 154 12.21 18.47 -13.01
N ASN A 155 13.12 18.93 -12.16
CA ASN A 155 13.90 20.17 -12.36
C ASN A 155 13.03 21.43 -12.51
N GLN A 156 11.91 21.46 -11.81
CA GLN A 156 11.00 22.60 -11.78
C GLN A 156 11.30 23.51 -10.58
N ASP A 157 10.78 24.74 -10.62
CA ASP A 157 10.84 25.68 -9.49
C ASP A 157 12.27 25.95 -8.96
N GLY A 158 13.25 26.00 -9.87
CA GLY A 158 14.66 26.24 -9.56
C GLY A 158 14.99 27.62 -8.97
N THR A 159 13.99 28.52 -8.87
CA THR A 159 14.13 29.86 -8.27
C THR A 159 13.91 29.85 -6.76
N THR A 160 13.08 28.95 -6.26
CA THR A 160 12.81 28.80 -4.83
C THR A 160 13.44 27.55 -4.23
N HIS A 161 13.74 26.55 -5.07
CA HIS A 161 14.42 25.32 -4.68
C HIS A 161 15.75 25.18 -5.39
N ASP A 162 16.85 25.17 -4.63
CA ASP A 162 18.19 24.95 -5.19
C ASP A 162 18.24 23.61 -5.93
N GLY A 163 18.56 23.66 -7.22
CA GLY A 163 18.59 22.50 -8.09
C GLY A 163 17.24 22.01 -8.64
N GLY A 164 16.13 22.64 -8.25
CA GLY A 164 14.77 22.30 -8.67
C GLY A 164 14.19 21.05 -7.98
N ILE A 165 12.87 20.89 -8.12
CA ILE A 165 12.09 19.77 -7.55
C ILE A 165 11.17 19.12 -8.60
N VAL A 166 10.57 18.00 -8.23
CA VAL A 166 9.38 17.45 -8.89
C VAL A 166 8.15 18.22 -8.39
N SER A 167 7.44 18.88 -9.29
CA SER A 167 6.18 19.59 -8.97
C SER A 167 5.08 19.24 -9.98
N ARG A 168 3.85 19.59 -9.61
CA ARG A 168 2.68 19.45 -10.47
C ARG A 168 2.22 20.83 -10.90
N ASP A 169 1.96 20.97 -12.18
CA ASP A 169 1.26 22.10 -12.77
C ASP A 169 -0.10 21.64 -13.28
N THR A 170 -1.12 22.48 -13.08
CA THR A 170 -2.51 22.12 -13.37
C THR A 170 -3.18 23.14 -14.27
N ASN A 171 -4.13 22.68 -15.08
CA ASN A 171 -4.96 23.50 -15.96
C ASN A 171 -4.17 24.29 -17.03
N MET A 172 -3.05 23.75 -17.53
CA MET A 172 -2.32 24.33 -18.66
C MET A 172 -3.12 24.12 -19.95
N PRO A 173 -3.23 25.10 -20.87
CA PRO A 173 -3.78 24.85 -22.21
C PRO A 173 -2.99 23.75 -22.96
N GLY A 174 -3.64 22.64 -23.32
CA GLY A 174 -3.00 21.49 -23.98
C GLY A 174 -2.77 21.64 -25.48
N ALA A 175 -2.94 22.85 -26.03
CA ALA A 175 -2.78 23.12 -27.45
C ALA A 175 -1.30 23.41 -27.79
N VAL A 176 -0.79 22.82 -28.88
CA VAL A 176 0.55 23.13 -29.40
C VAL A 176 0.68 24.63 -29.67
N GLY A 177 1.76 25.22 -29.19
CA GLY A 177 2.02 26.66 -29.21
C GLY A 177 1.57 27.40 -27.95
N ALA A 178 0.88 26.74 -27.01
CA ALA A 178 0.53 27.35 -25.72
C ALA A 178 1.78 27.85 -24.99
N TYR A 179 1.71 29.07 -24.47
CA TYR A 179 2.75 29.64 -23.61
C TYR A 179 2.64 29.04 -22.21
N GLU A 180 3.77 28.69 -21.62
CA GLU A 180 3.82 28.23 -20.23
C GLU A 180 4.65 29.15 -19.34
N TRP A 181 5.94 29.34 -19.66
CA TRP A 181 6.82 30.25 -18.90
C TRP A 181 7.80 31.01 -19.78
N THR A 182 8.56 31.91 -19.14
CA THR A 182 9.65 32.65 -19.78
C THR A 182 10.98 32.21 -19.20
N ALA A 183 11.94 31.85 -20.06
CA ALA A 183 13.30 31.49 -19.65
C ALA A 183 14.34 32.17 -20.55
N GLY A 184 15.34 32.82 -19.95
CA GLY A 184 16.40 33.52 -20.70
C GLY A 184 15.91 34.62 -21.65
N GLY A 185 14.73 35.19 -21.40
CA GLY A 185 14.09 36.17 -22.30
C GLY A 185 13.30 35.57 -23.47
N TYR A 186 13.19 34.24 -23.54
CA TYR A 186 12.38 33.53 -24.53
C TYR A 186 11.10 32.99 -23.90
N SER A 187 10.00 33.10 -24.64
CA SER A 187 8.75 32.39 -24.32
C SER A 187 8.93 30.91 -24.61
N VAL A 188 8.78 30.08 -23.58
CA VAL A 188 8.79 28.63 -23.73
C VAL A 188 7.37 28.14 -23.98
N ASN A 189 7.20 27.37 -25.05
CA ASN A 189 5.91 26.94 -25.53
C ASN A 189 5.81 25.41 -25.61
N LEU A 190 4.60 24.88 -25.44
CA LEU A 190 4.29 23.49 -25.70
C LEU A 190 4.49 23.17 -27.18
N GLN A 191 5.36 22.22 -27.51
CA GLN A 191 5.65 21.82 -28.89
C GLN A 191 4.86 20.59 -29.33
N GLY A 192 4.48 19.75 -28.38
CA GLY A 192 3.68 18.56 -28.63
C GLY A 192 3.89 17.49 -27.57
N PHE A 193 3.28 16.34 -27.84
CA PHE A 193 3.24 15.19 -26.95
C PHE A 193 3.88 13.99 -27.62
N VAL A 194 4.60 13.18 -26.85
CA VAL A 194 5.16 11.92 -27.34
C VAL A 194 4.56 10.79 -26.52
N SER A 195 3.88 9.87 -27.20
CA SER A 195 3.23 8.75 -26.53
C SER A 195 4.20 7.60 -26.27
N PRO A 196 4.18 7.01 -25.07
CA PRO A 196 4.96 5.82 -24.77
C PRO A 196 4.51 4.63 -25.63
N VAL A 197 5.44 3.76 -26.00
CA VAL A 197 5.21 2.60 -26.89
C VAL A 197 5.52 1.33 -26.13
N GLY A 198 4.59 0.37 -26.21
CA GLY A 198 4.75 -0.91 -25.57
C GLY A 198 4.69 -0.85 -24.03
N GLY A 199 4.72 -2.03 -23.45
CA GLY A 199 4.49 -2.27 -22.03
C GLY A 199 3.93 -3.68 -21.89
N GLY A 200 4.78 -4.65 -21.55
CA GLY A 200 4.29 -5.73 -20.71
C GLY A 200 4.08 -5.17 -19.32
N THR A 201 3.43 -5.90 -18.42
CA THR A 201 3.56 -5.65 -16.98
C THR A 201 5.02 -5.86 -16.57
N VAL A 202 5.89 -4.90 -16.88
CA VAL A 202 7.23 -4.77 -16.33
C VAL A 202 7.00 -3.87 -15.13
N THR A 203 7.06 -4.48 -13.96
CA THR A 203 6.85 -3.81 -12.68
C THR A 203 7.98 -2.79 -12.50
N PRO A 204 7.67 -1.49 -12.37
CA PRO A 204 8.55 -0.55 -11.69
C PRO A 204 9.01 -1.15 -10.33
N PRO A 205 10.17 -0.80 -9.74
CA PRO A 205 10.17 -0.59 -8.30
C PRO A 205 9.01 0.39 -8.06
N PRO A 206 7.99 -0.01 -7.29
CA PRO A 206 6.77 0.76 -7.19
C PRO A 206 7.14 2.23 -6.93
N PRO A 207 6.61 3.25 -7.65
CA PRO A 207 6.23 4.42 -6.87
C PRO A 207 5.38 3.86 -5.76
N GLY A 208 5.73 4.16 -4.49
CA GLY A 208 5.06 3.55 -3.36
C GLY A 208 3.59 3.45 -3.71
N ASN A 209 3.11 2.22 -3.97
CA ASN A 209 1.70 2.00 -4.15
C ASN A 209 1.13 2.72 -2.92
N PRO A 210 0.11 3.60 -3.02
CA PRO A 210 -0.79 3.64 -1.87
C PRO A 210 -1.11 2.15 -1.67
N PRO A 211 -0.65 1.54 -0.55
CA PRO A 211 -0.38 0.11 -0.46
C PRO A 211 -1.56 -0.62 -1.07
N ALA A 212 -1.29 -1.44 -2.09
CA ALA A 212 -2.27 -2.05 -2.97
C ALA A 212 -3.52 -2.38 -2.18
N LYS A 213 -4.61 -1.58 -2.33
CA LYS A 213 -5.84 -1.58 -1.53
C LYS A 213 -5.78 -2.67 -0.44
N VAL A 214 -5.01 -2.40 0.62
CA VAL A 214 -4.75 -3.44 1.62
C VAL A 214 -6.10 -3.71 2.23
N SER A 215 -6.61 -4.92 2.01
CA SER A 215 -7.87 -5.37 2.58
C SER A 215 -7.52 -5.75 4.00
N PRO A 216 -7.57 -4.81 4.95
CA PRO A 216 -6.83 -4.97 6.18
C PRO A 216 -7.59 -5.98 7.03
N VAL A 217 -6.87 -6.95 7.57
CA VAL A 217 -7.44 -8.03 8.37
C VAL A 217 -6.66 -8.11 9.67
N SER A 218 -7.36 -8.10 10.80
CA SER A 218 -6.75 -8.32 12.10
C SER A 218 -7.61 -9.26 12.92
N MET A 219 -6.97 -10.26 13.54
CA MET A 219 -7.62 -11.27 14.36
C MET A 219 -7.20 -11.14 15.82
N SER A 220 -8.13 -11.36 16.75
CA SER A 220 -7.83 -11.46 18.18
C SER A 220 -6.97 -12.68 18.49
N ALA A 221 -6.30 -12.68 19.64
CA ALA A 221 -5.37 -13.76 20.01
C ALA A 221 -6.07 -15.12 20.18
N ASP A 222 -7.33 -15.13 20.62
CA ASP A 222 -8.16 -16.33 20.74
C ASP A 222 -8.81 -16.76 19.40
N GLY A 223 -8.73 -15.91 18.37
CA GLY A 223 -9.36 -16.13 17.08
C GLY A 223 -10.88 -15.92 17.08
N ALA A 224 -11.45 -15.32 18.13
CA ALA A 224 -12.88 -15.13 18.24
C ALA A 224 -13.40 -13.91 17.48
N HIS A 225 -12.53 -12.94 17.17
CA HIS A 225 -12.87 -11.69 16.51
C HIS A 225 -11.97 -11.45 15.30
N VAL A 226 -12.55 -10.92 14.22
CA VAL A 226 -11.83 -10.48 13.03
C VAL A 226 -12.32 -9.11 12.61
N ALA A 227 -11.44 -8.11 12.70
CA ALA A 227 -11.68 -6.76 12.24
C ALA A 227 -11.19 -6.56 10.81
N PHE A 228 -11.93 -5.75 10.04
CA PHE A 228 -11.61 -5.36 8.69
C PHE A 228 -12.22 -4.00 8.34
N VAL A 229 -11.86 -3.46 7.18
CA VAL A 229 -12.48 -2.24 6.63
C VAL A 229 -13.32 -2.58 5.41
N ASP A 230 -14.58 -2.17 5.42
CA ASP A 230 -15.55 -2.44 4.35
C ASP A 230 -15.32 -1.57 3.11
N GLY A 231 -16.05 -1.87 2.03
CA GLY A 231 -15.99 -1.14 0.74
C GLY A 231 -16.27 0.37 0.83
N ASN A 232 -16.94 0.83 1.89
CA ASN A 232 -17.26 2.24 2.15
C ASN A 232 -16.25 2.91 3.10
N GLY A 233 -15.27 2.17 3.61
CA GLY A 233 -14.28 2.64 4.56
C GLY A 233 -14.70 2.52 6.02
N ASN A 234 -15.82 1.87 6.34
CA ASN A 234 -16.23 1.67 7.73
C ASN A 234 -15.45 0.51 8.36
N LEU A 235 -15.10 0.63 9.64
CA LEU A 235 -14.55 -0.51 10.37
C LEU A 235 -15.69 -1.48 10.72
N ALA A 236 -15.42 -2.76 10.48
CA ALA A 236 -16.33 -3.85 10.76
C ALA A 236 -15.61 -4.95 11.54
N ASN A 237 -16.39 -5.71 12.31
CA ASN A 237 -15.94 -6.89 13.03
C ASN A 237 -16.92 -8.04 12.84
N ASP A 238 -16.37 -9.20 12.49
CA ASP A 238 -17.02 -10.49 12.58
C ASP A 238 -16.56 -11.20 13.86
N TRP A 239 -17.45 -11.97 14.48
CA TRP A 239 -17.14 -12.71 15.69
C TRP A 239 -17.73 -14.11 15.69
N VAL A 240 -17.09 -15.05 16.40
CA VAL A 240 -17.58 -16.41 16.54
C VAL A 240 -18.24 -16.61 17.91
N SER A 241 -19.42 -17.22 17.93
CA SER A 241 -20.08 -17.66 19.16
C SER A 241 -20.75 -19.00 18.93
N GLY A 242 -20.53 -19.95 19.86
CA GLY A 242 -21.05 -21.32 19.72
C GLY A 242 -20.57 -22.03 18.44
N GLY A 243 -19.40 -21.66 17.91
CA GLY A 243 -18.85 -22.22 16.67
C GLY A 243 -19.46 -21.66 15.37
N THR A 244 -20.31 -20.63 15.46
CA THR A 244 -20.90 -19.96 14.30
C THR A 244 -20.37 -18.54 14.20
N TRP A 245 -19.98 -18.11 13.00
CA TRP A 245 -19.59 -16.74 12.74
C TRP A 245 -20.80 -15.82 12.59
N HIS A 246 -20.65 -14.61 13.11
CA HIS A 246 -21.64 -13.54 13.12
C HIS A 246 -20.98 -12.25 12.63
N GLY A 247 -21.79 -11.35 12.05
CA GLY A 247 -21.32 -10.08 11.53
C GLY A 247 -21.72 -9.87 10.07
N PRO A 248 -21.30 -8.75 9.44
CA PRO A 248 -20.45 -7.71 10.04
C PRO A 248 -21.19 -6.82 11.04
N SER A 249 -20.56 -6.54 12.18
CA SER A 249 -20.95 -5.45 13.09
C SER A 249 -20.04 -4.25 12.90
N GLY A 250 -20.59 -3.03 12.92
CA GLY A 250 -19.76 -1.82 12.86
C GLY A 250 -19.01 -1.57 14.16
N LEU A 251 -17.72 -1.28 14.06
CA LEU A 251 -16.86 -0.91 15.19
C LEU A 251 -16.95 0.58 15.55
N GLY A 252 -17.47 1.41 14.64
CA GLY A 252 -17.32 2.85 14.70
C GLY A 252 -16.24 3.32 13.73
N GLY A 253 -16.22 4.62 13.43
CA GLY A 253 -15.15 5.22 12.63
C GLY A 253 -15.16 4.93 11.12
N GLN A 254 -14.46 5.80 10.39
CA GLN A 254 -14.22 5.67 8.95
C GLN A 254 -12.73 5.81 8.68
N ALA A 255 -12.15 4.78 8.08
CA ALA A 255 -10.73 4.69 7.82
C ALA A 255 -10.39 5.27 6.44
N ARG A 256 -9.30 6.04 6.33
CA ARG A 256 -8.80 6.49 5.01
C ARG A 256 -8.44 5.30 4.12
N ALA A 257 -8.36 5.48 2.81
CA ALA A 257 -8.32 4.40 1.82
C ALA A 257 -7.22 3.34 2.02
N ASP A 258 -6.05 3.76 2.49
CA ASP A 258 -4.86 2.94 2.74
C ASP A 258 -4.71 2.50 4.20
N SER A 259 -5.68 2.85 5.06
CA SER A 259 -5.60 2.55 6.48
C SER A 259 -5.58 1.04 6.74
N PRO A 260 -4.61 0.54 7.52
CA PRO A 260 -4.73 -0.75 8.20
C PRO A 260 -5.81 -0.70 9.29
N VAL A 261 -6.14 -1.87 9.85
CA VAL A 261 -6.87 -2.03 11.11
C VAL A 261 -6.12 -3.05 11.95
N VAL A 262 -6.01 -2.82 13.25
CA VAL A 262 -5.41 -3.78 14.19
C VAL A 262 -6.25 -3.87 15.47
N LEU A 263 -6.54 -5.10 15.89
CA LEU A 263 -7.12 -5.41 17.19
C LEU A 263 -6.02 -5.65 18.22
N ASP A 264 -6.30 -5.28 19.47
CA ASP A 264 -5.54 -5.85 20.58
C ASP A 264 -5.91 -7.33 20.80
N ALA A 265 -5.19 -8.02 21.69
CA ALA A 265 -5.35 -9.46 21.83
C ALA A 265 -6.74 -9.87 22.33
N ALA A 266 -7.40 -9.02 23.11
CA ALA A 266 -8.74 -9.25 23.66
C ALA A 266 -9.87 -8.79 22.73
N ALA A 267 -9.55 -8.10 21.63
CA ALA A 267 -10.53 -7.37 20.80
C ALA A 267 -11.38 -6.35 21.58
N ASP A 268 -10.79 -5.77 22.62
CA ASP A 268 -11.36 -4.65 23.37
C ASP A 268 -11.02 -3.30 22.72
N HIS A 269 -9.99 -3.27 21.88
CA HIS A 269 -9.51 -2.09 21.18
C HIS A 269 -9.28 -2.37 19.69
N ALA A 270 -9.69 -1.42 18.85
CA ALA A 270 -9.42 -1.40 17.42
C ALA A 270 -8.73 -0.09 17.06
N PHE A 271 -7.54 -0.19 16.46
CA PHE A 271 -6.78 0.94 15.97
C PHE A 271 -6.83 1.04 14.46
N PHE A 272 -6.91 2.26 13.95
CA PHE A 272 -6.92 2.56 12.53
C PHE A 272 -6.42 3.98 12.27
N ILE A 273 -6.37 4.38 11.00
CA ILE A 273 -6.02 5.73 10.56
C ILE A 273 -7.25 6.37 9.92
N ASP A 274 -7.67 7.51 10.46
CA ASP A 274 -8.85 8.24 9.97
C ASP A 274 -8.58 8.96 8.63
N ALA A 275 -9.64 9.56 8.05
CA ALA A 275 -9.58 10.34 6.80
C ALA A 275 -8.55 11.48 6.80
N ASN A 276 -8.19 12.00 7.96
CA ASN A 276 -7.24 13.11 8.14
C ASN A 276 -5.82 12.61 8.43
N GLY A 277 -5.61 11.30 8.52
CA GLY A 277 -4.32 10.70 8.86
C GLY A 277 -4.05 10.59 10.35
N ASN A 278 -5.01 10.87 11.22
CA ASN A 278 -4.84 10.68 12.66
C ASN A 278 -4.95 9.20 13.00
N VAL A 279 -4.11 8.72 13.92
CA VAL A 279 -4.27 7.40 14.51
C VAL A 279 -5.43 7.47 15.51
N ALA A 280 -6.38 6.56 15.33
CA ALA A 280 -7.64 6.52 16.06
C ALA A 280 -7.80 5.18 16.78
N ASN A 281 -8.49 5.23 17.91
CA ASN A 281 -8.84 4.10 18.76
C ASN A 281 -10.36 4.07 18.96
N ASP A 282 -10.98 2.96 18.55
CA ASP A 282 -12.29 2.51 19.00
C ASP A 282 -12.11 1.46 20.10
N TRP A 283 -12.99 1.44 21.10
CA TRP A 283 -12.87 0.52 22.22
C TRP A 283 -14.21 -0.01 22.72
N VAL A 284 -14.22 -1.19 23.31
CA VAL A 284 -15.41 -1.78 23.89
C VAL A 284 -15.57 -1.32 25.34
N SER A 285 -16.77 -0.83 25.66
CA SER A 285 -17.18 -0.55 27.04
C SER A 285 -18.59 -1.07 27.27
N ASN A 286 -18.77 -1.93 28.27
CA ASN A 286 -20.04 -2.60 28.58
C ASN A 286 -20.67 -3.31 27.36
N GLY A 287 -19.85 -3.94 26.52
CA GLY A 287 -20.30 -4.66 25.33
C GLY A 287 -20.72 -3.78 24.14
N VAL A 288 -20.42 -2.48 24.20
CA VAL A 288 -20.71 -1.52 23.13
C VAL A 288 -19.42 -0.83 22.70
N TRP A 289 -19.17 -0.81 21.40
CA TRP A 289 -18.08 -0.05 20.81
C TRP A 289 -18.26 1.45 21.02
N GLN A 290 -17.17 2.10 21.37
CA GLN A 290 -17.04 3.52 21.66
C GLN A 290 -16.01 4.11 20.70
N GLY A 291 -16.13 5.41 20.43
CA GLY A 291 -15.18 6.14 19.60
C GLY A 291 -15.73 6.49 18.20
N PRO A 292 -14.87 6.94 17.27
CA PRO A 292 -13.41 6.98 17.41
C PRO A 292 -12.89 8.14 18.26
N SER A 293 -11.77 7.88 18.94
CA SER A 293 -10.98 8.88 19.65
C SER A 293 -9.55 8.88 19.12
N GLY A 294 -8.94 10.06 18.96
CA GLY A 294 -7.54 10.14 18.53
C GLY A 294 -6.57 9.68 19.62
N THR A 295 -5.51 8.98 19.22
CA THR A 295 -4.43 8.53 20.13
C THR A 295 -3.32 9.56 20.29
N GLY A 296 -3.25 10.57 19.40
CA GLY A 296 -2.39 11.74 19.54
C GLY A 296 -1.54 12.03 18.30
N GLY A 297 -1.13 11.01 17.55
CA GLY A 297 -0.25 11.17 16.40
C GLY A 297 -0.93 11.08 15.02
N GLN A 298 -0.16 11.50 14.00
CA GLN A 298 -0.55 11.46 12.60
C GLN A 298 0.40 10.56 11.81
N ALA A 299 -0.17 9.67 11.01
CA ALA A 299 0.55 8.68 10.23
C ALA A 299 0.68 9.11 8.76
N ARG A 300 1.85 8.91 8.14
CA ARG A 300 2.02 9.14 6.68
C ARG A 300 1.13 8.23 5.86
N ALA A 301 0.89 8.58 4.60
CA ALA A 301 0.25 7.68 3.63
C ALA A 301 1.02 6.33 3.54
N GLY A 302 0.29 5.24 3.52
CA GLY A 302 0.78 3.87 3.54
C GLY A 302 1.38 3.41 4.86
N SER A 303 1.25 4.17 5.95
CA SER A 303 1.78 3.76 7.25
C SER A 303 1.11 2.45 7.71
N PRO A 304 1.90 1.43 8.12
CA PRO A 304 1.40 0.35 8.94
C PRO A 304 1.05 0.89 10.34
N ILE A 305 0.24 0.14 11.07
CA ILE A 305 0.00 0.33 12.50
C ILE A 305 0.06 -1.05 13.17
N VAL A 306 0.56 -1.10 14.39
CA VAL A 306 0.59 -2.31 15.22
C VAL A 306 0.33 -1.94 16.67
N THR A 307 -0.25 -2.85 17.45
CA THR A 307 -0.51 -2.65 18.88
C THR A 307 0.07 -3.80 19.69
N ASN A 308 0.35 -3.54 20.97
CA ASN A 308 0.77 -4.57 21.90
C ASN A 308 -0.43 -5.42 22.35
N THR A 309 -0.18 -6.54 23.02
CA THR A 309 -1.24 -7.47 23.46
C THR A 309 -2.30 -6.79 24.34
N ALA A 310 -1.90 -5.80 25.14
CA ALA A 310 -2.80 -5.12 26.07
C ALA A 310 -3.59 -3.95 25.44
N GLY A 311 -3.37 -3.59 24.17
CA GLY A 311 -4.01 -2.44 23.55
C GLY A 311 -3.64 -1.09 24.17
N THR A 312 -2.53 -1.03 24.92
CA THR A 312 -2.11 0.17 25.66
C THR A 312 -1.08 1.02 24.92
N MET A 313 -0.59 0.53 23.77
CA MET A 313 0.35 1.20 22.91
C MET A 313 0.01 0.92 21.45
N VAL A 314 0.12 1.92 20.59
CA VAL A 314 0.06 1.77 19.13
C VAL A 314 1.33 2.36 18.52
N ALA A 315 2.03 1.57 17.72
CA ALA A 315 3.20 2.01 16.96
C ALA A 315 2.84 2.18 15.49
N PHE A 316 3.40 3.20 14.86
CA PHE A 316 3.14 3.56 13.47
C PHE A 316 4.30 4.39 12.91
N ILE A 317 4.22 4.77 11.64
CA ILE A 317 5.20 5.61 10.98
C ILE A 317 4.60 7.00 10.74
N ASP A 318 5.23 8.03 11.32
CA ASP A 318 4.74 9.40 11.24
C ASP A 318 4.88 10.00 9.83
N THR A 319 4.36 11.22 9.66
CA THR A 319 4.43 11.98 8.39
C THR A 319 5.84 12.27 7.90
N SER A 320 6.85 12.20 8.77
CA SER A 320 8.27 12.40 8.47
C SER A 320 9.02 11.08 8.26
N GLY A 321 8.35 9.93 8.39
CA GLY A 321 8.95 8.61 8.23
C GLY A 321 9.60 8.05 9.49
N ASN A 322 9.43 8.69 10.66
CA ASN A 322 9.96 8.17 11.92
C ASN A 322 9.04 7.09 12.48
N VAL A 323 9.64 6.06 13.08
CA VAL A 323 8.92 5.06 13.87
C VAL A 323 8.59 5.67 15.22
N VAL A 324 7.30 5.77 15.53
CA VAL A 324 6.77 6.44 16.70
C VAL A 324 5.69 5.58 17.38
N ASN A 325 5.38 5.91 18.62
CA ASN A 325 4.23 5.35 19.31
C ASN A 325 3.36 6.40 20.01
N ASP A 326 2.08 6.05 20.12
CA ASP A 326 1.17 6.61 21.11
C ASP A 326 0.94 5.56 22.20
N TRP A 327 0.73 5.99 23.44
CA TRP A 327 0.47 5.09 24.58
C TRP A 327 -0.59 5.67 25.52
N VAL A 328 -1.32 4.80 26.21
CA VAL A 328 -2.33 5.19 27.19
C VAL A 328 -1.80 5.05 28.61
N SER A 329 -2.02 6.08 29.43
CA SER A 329 -1.76 6.05 30.87
C SER A 329 -2.85 6.81 31.61
N GLY A 330 -3.39 6.24 32.68
CA GLY A 330 -4.49 6.85 33.43
C GLY A 330 -5.74 7.14 32.58
N GLY A 331 -5.98 6.35 31.52
CA GLY A 331 -7.09 6.54 30.58
C GLY A 331 -6.91 7.67 29.57
N THR A 332 -5.74 8.31 29.52
CA THR A 332 -5.41 9.37 28.55
C THR A 332 -4.34 8.87 27.59
N TRP A 333 -4.56 9.08 26.30
CA TRP A 333 -3.56 8.81 25.27
C TRP A 333 -2.50 9.91 25.24
N HIS A 334 -1.26 9.52 25.02
CA HIS A 334 -0.07 10.35 24.93
C HIS A 334 0.69 9.98 23.67
N GLY A 335 1.41 10.95 23.11
CA GLY A 335 2.22 10.76 21.91
C GLY A 335 1.97 11.85 20.86
N PRO A 336 2.62 11.77 19.70
CA PRO A 336 3.57 10.72 19.31
C PRO A 336 4.94 10.87 20.00
N ALA A 337 5.51 9.77 20.48
CA ALA A 337 6.90 9.73 20.94
C ALA A 337 7.77 8.90 19.99
N ALA A 338 9.01 9.35 19.79
CA ALA A 338 9.98 8.67 18.93
C ALA A 338 10.48 7.35 19.56
N MET A 339 10.55 6.29 18.76
CA MET A 339 11.13 4.99 19.13
C MET A 339 12.60 4.85 18.68
N GLY A 340 13.06 5.66 17.72
CA GLY A 340 14.49 5.81 17.41
C GLY A 340 14.83 5.76 15.93
N GLY A 341 14.12 4.96 15.13
CA GLY A 341 14.42 4.74 13.72
C GLY A 341 13.56 5.49 12.70
N GLN A 342 14.06 5.52 11.46
CA GLN A 342 13.30 5.93 10.28
C GLN A 342 13.06 4.74 9.36
N ALA A 343 11.82 4.62 8.90
CA ALA A 343 11.38 3.51 8.08
C ALA A 343 11.20 3.94 6.62
N ARG A 344 11.63 3.06 5.70
CA ARG A 344 11.39 3.22 4.25
C ARG A 344 9.90 3.35 3.95
N THR A 345 9.52 4.04 2.89
CA THR A 345 8.13 4.47 2.60
C THR A 345 7.10 3.34 2.57
N ASP A 346 7.53 2.13 2.20
CA ASP A 346 6.78 0.89 2.02
C ASP A 346 7.22 -0.20 3.02
N SER A 347 7.76 0.21 4.17
CA SER A 347 8.12 -0.69 5.26
C SER A 347 6.88 -1.32 5.89
N GLY A 348 6.92 -2.63 6.12
CA GLY A 348 6.08 -3.26 7.15
C GLY A 348 6.51 -2.85 8.56
N LEU A 349 5.68 -3.17 9.55
CA LEU A 349 5.96 -2.90 10.96
C LEU A 349 5.44 -4.06 11.79
N ALA A 350 6.21 -4.50 12.78
CA ALA A 350 5.78 -5.51 13.74
C ALA A 350 6.18 -5.08 15.15
N LEU A 351 5.31 -5.35 16.12
CA LEU A 351 5.52 -5.05 17.53
C LEU A 351 5.29 -6.33 18.32
N ASN A 352 6.16 -6.61 19.29
CA ASN A 352 5.97 -7.80 20.13
C ASN A 352 4.83 -7.60 21.15
N ALA A 353 4.47 -8.68 21.84
CA ALA A 353 3.33 -8.69 22.75
C ALA A 353 3.44 -7.66 23.89
N ASN A 354 4.67 -7.44 24.40
CA ASN A 354 4.92 -6.51 25.49
C ASN A 354 4.97 -5.05 25.03
N GLY A 355 5.20 -4.79 23.75
CA GLY A 355 5.39 -3.44 23.21
C GLY A 355 6.78 -2.86 23.50
N ASP A 356 7.79 -3.71 23.74
CA ASP A 356 9.17 -3.31 24.04
C ASP A 356 10.16 -3.63 22.91
N HIS A 357 9.71 -4.26 21.82
CA HIS A 357 10.48 -4.50 20.60
C HIS A 357 9.65 -4.19 19.36
N VAL A 358 10.13 -3.28 18.51
CA VAL A 358 9.50 -2.92 17.24
C VAL A 358 10.45 -3.18 16.07
N PHE A 359 9.93 -3.81 15.03
CA PHE A 359 10.66 -4.24 13.84
C PHE A 359 10.13 -3.54 12.61
N PHE A 360 11.04 -3.07 11.76
CA PHE A 360 10.72 -2.37 10.52
C PHE A 360 11.85 -2.53 9.50
N VAL A 361 11.61 -2.05 8.28
CA VAL A 361 12.61 -1.94 7.22
C VAL A 361 13.12 -0.50 7.20
N ASP A 362 14.41 -0.31 7.50
CA ASP A 362 15.04 1.00 7.47
C ASP A 362 15.10 1.58 6.04
N THR A 363 15.48 2.85 5.92
CA THR A 363 15.55 3.57 4.64
C THR A 363 16.52 2.96 3.62
N TYR A 364 17.42 2.07 4.05
CA TYR A 364 18.38 1.35 3.21
C TYR A 364 17.92 -0.08 2.87
N GLY A 365 16.75 -0.51 3.35
CA GLY A 365 16.22 -1.85 3.11
C GLY A 365 16.69 -2.90 4.12
N ASN A 366 17.38 -2.52 5.20
CA ASN A 366 17.78 -3.48 6.24
C ASN A 366 16.63 -3.70 7.23
N MET A 367 16.53 -4.92 7.74
CA MET A 367 15.67 -5.21 8.88
C MET A 367 16.27 -4.59 10.14
N ALA A 368 15.49 -3.73 10.78
CA ALA A 368 15.86 -2.97 11.96
C ALA A 368 14.96 -3.31 13.14
N ASN A 369 15.52 -3.21 14.35
CA ASN A 369 14.84 -3.38 15.62
C ASN A 369 15.16 -2.19 16.54
N ASP A 370 14.12 -1.51 17.01
CA ASP A 370 14.19 -0.62 18.16
C ASP A 370 13.64 -1.36 19.39
N TRP A 371 14.24 -1.15 20.57
CA TRP A 371 13.84 -1.87 21.78
C TRP A 371 13.92 -1.01 23.03
N VAL A 372 13.13 -1.35 24.05
CA VAL A 372 13.19 -0.67 25.34
C VAL A 372 14.26 -1.31 26.23
N SER A 373 15.16 -0.48 26.75
CA SER A 373 16.10 -0.85 27.80
C SER A 373 16.09 0.21 28.90
N ASN A 374 15.88 -0.20 30.15
CA ASN A 374 15.74 0.69 31.30
C ASN A 374 14.71 1.82 31.09
N GLY A 375 13.59 1.51 30.43
CA GLY A 375 12.51 2.47 30.16
C GLY A 375 12.79 3.48 29.06
N VAL A 376 13.89 3.31 28.31
CA VAL A 376 14.26 4.18 27.18
C VAL A 376 14.39 3.35 25.92
N TRP A 377 13.80 3.85 24.84
CA TRP A 377 13.99 3.27 23.50
C TRP A 377 15.45 3.34 23.06
N GLN A 378 15.91 2.25 22.47
CA GLN A 378 17.23 2.04 21.91
C GLN A 378 17.06 1.67 20.44
N GLY A 379 18.10 1.91 19.63
CA GLY A 379 18.10 1.60 18.21
C GLY A 379 18.13 2.87 17.34
N PRO A 380 18.08 2.70 16.01
CA PRO A 380 17.93 1.42 15.30
C PRO A 380 19.17 0.53 15.33
N SER A 381 18.94 -0.77 15.52
CA SER A 381 19.96 -1.82 15.34
C SER A 381 19.50 -2.82 14.29
N GLY A 382 20.40 -3.19 13.37
CA GLY A 382 20.11 -4.19 12.36
C GLY A 382 19.96 -5.59 12.95
N THR A 383 18.96 -6.35 12.48
CA THR A 383 18.76 -7.76 12.85
C THR A 383 19.56 -8.73 11.98
N GLY A 384 20.08 -8.26 10.84
CA GLY A 384 21.02 -8.99 9.97
C GLY A 384 20.54 -9.13 8.53
N GLY A 385 19.23 -9.23 8.30
CA GLY A 385 18.64 -9.39 6.97
C GLY A 385 18.36 -8.09 6.22
N GLN A 386 18.19 -8.23 4.90
CA GLN A 386 17.68 -7.17 4.02
C GLN A 386 16.37 -7.60 3.38
N ALA A 387 15.41 -6.68 3.35
CA ALA A 387 14.07 -6.93 2.86
C ALA A 387 13.83 -6.25 1.51
N ARG A 388 13.06 -6.90 0.63
CA ARG A 388 12.64 -6.31 -0.64
C ARG A 388 11.69 -5.13 -0.43
N ALA A 389 11.49 -4.36 -1.50
CA ALA A 389 10.41 -3.39 -1.58
C ALA A 389 9.03 -4.03 -1.30
N GLY A 390 8.21 -3.35 -0.49
CA GLY A 390 6.90 -3.79 -0.03
C GLY A 390 6.92 -4.99 0.91
N SER A 391 8.08 -5.38 1.47
CA SER A 391 8.10 -6.50 2.41
C SER A 391 7.25 -6.22 3.64
N ALA A 392 6.27 -7.10 3.88
CA ALA A 392 5.64 -7.22 5.18
C ALA A 392 6.66 -7.70 6.23
N VAL A 393 6.34 -7.43 7.50
CA VAL A 393 7.17 -7.76 8.65
C VAL A 393 6.25 -8.39 9.70
N ALA A 394 6.67 -9.50 10.29
CA ALA A 394 5.95 -10.15 11.39
C ALA A 394 6.95 -10.57 12.48
N THR A 395 6.51 -10.56 13.75
CA THR A 395 7.32 -11.04 14.88
C THR A 395 6.49 -11.95 15.78
N ASN A 396 7.17 -12.80 16.56
CA ASN A 396 6.52 -13.61 17.59
C ASN A 396 6.21 -12.77 18.85
N SER A 397 5.44 -13.32 19.79
CA SER A 397 5.05 -12.58 21.00
C SER A 397 6.24 -12.13 21.85
N ALA A 398 7.34 -12.90 21.82
CA ALA A 398 8.55 -12.55 22.58
C ALA A 398 9.39 -11.44 21.95
N GLY A 399 9.23 -11.14 20.65
CA GLY A 399 10.14 -10.23 19.94
C GLY A 399 11.54 -10.82 19.71
N SER A 400 11.67 -12.14 19.75
CA SER A 400 12.95 -12.84 19.58
C SER A 400 13.15 -13.41 18.18
N LEU A 401 12.15 -13.28 17.31
CA LEU A 401 12.12 -13.78 15.94
C LEU A 401 11.36 -12.78 15.08
N VAL A 402 11.91 -12.43 13.92
CA VAL A 402 11.26 -11.57 12.93
C VAL A 402 11.30 -12.25 11.56
N ALA A 403 10.20 -12.21 10.83
CA ALA A 403 10.09 -12.69 9.45
C ALA A 403 9.81 -11.53 8.51
N PHE A 404 10.38 -11.66 7.32
CA PHE A 404 10.31 -10.68 6.24
C PHE A 404 10.54 -11.41 4.91
N VAL A 405 10.38 -10.69 3.80
CA VAL A 405 10.65 -11.21 2.47
C VAL A 405 11.95 -10.60 1.95
N ASP A 406 12.92 -11.46 1.62
CA ASP A 406 14.22 -11.02 1.14
C ASP A 406 14.16 -10.40 -0.28
N ASN A 407 15.28 -9.84 -0.72
CA ASN A 407 15.43 -9.24 -2.06
C ASN A 407 15.17 -10.21 -3.24
N ASN A 408 15.22 -11.51 -3.01
CA ASN A 408 14.93 -12.54 -4.00
C ASN A 408 13.46 -12.98 -3.97
N GLY A 409 12.66 -12.45 -3.05
CA GLY A 409 11.26 -12.82 -2.86
C GLY A 409 11.04 -14.09 -2.05
N ASN A 410 12.05 -14.56 -1.29
CA ASN A 410 11.93 -15.69 -0.38
C ASN A 410 11.54 -15.21 1.01
N LEU A 411 10.74 -16.01 1.71
CA LEU A 411 10.47 -15.83 3.12
C LEU A 411 11.73 -16.13 3.93
N ALA A 412 12.15 -15.16 4.74
CA ALA A 412 13.35 -15.24 5.56
C ALA A 412 13.06 -14.81 6.99
N ASN A 413 13.92 -15.22 7.92
CA ASN A 413 13.86 -14.79 9.31
C ASN A 413 15.23 -14.43 9.89
N ASP A 414 15.19 -13.52 10.86
CA ASP A 414 16.27 -13.26 11.82
C ASP A 414 15.77 -13.65 13.22
N TRP A 415 16.66 -14.16 14.07
CA TRP A 415 16.30 -14.59 15.42
C TRP A 415 17.39 -14.28 16.45
N VAL A 416 17.00 -14.16 17.72
CA VAL A 416 17.94 -13.94 18.82
C VAL A 416 18.43 -15.28 19.35
N SER A 417 19.75 -15.45 19.40
CA SER A 417 20.42 -16.54 20.09
C SER A 417 21.55 -15.99 20.96
N ASN A 418 21.56 -16.36 22.24
CA ASN A 418 22.55 -15.88 23.23
C ASN A 418 22.70 -14.35 23.25
N GLY A 419 21.58 -13.62 23.13
CA GLY A 419 21.56 -12.15 23.16
C GLY A 419 22.07 -11.47 21.89
N THR A 420 22.29 -12.21 20.81
CA THR A 420 22.72 -11.68 19.52
C THR A 420 21.76 -12.09 18.43
N TRP A 421 21.49 -11.18 17.49
CA TRP A 421 20.73 -11.52 16.29
C TRP A 421 21.53 -12.46 15.39
N GLN A 422 20.82 -13.39 14.79
CA GLN A 422 21.26 -14.41 13.86
C GLN A 422 20.39 -14.32 12.62
N GLY A 423 20.91 -14.76 11.47
CA GLY A 423 20.20 -14.70 10.20
C GLY A 423 20.93 -13.82 9.17
N PRO A 424 20.34 -13.65 7.97
CA PRO A 424 19.04 -14.20 7.56
C PRO A 424 19.09 -15.71 7.28
N SER A 425 18.04 -16.44 7.68
CA SER A 425 17.79 -17.82 7.26
C SER A 425 16.51 -17.93 6.45
N GLY A 426 16.48 -18.81 5.45
CA GLY A 426 15.28 -19.07 4.67
C GLY A 426 14.27 -19.93 5.43
N LEU A 427 12.98 -19.62 5.25
CA LEU A 427 11.85 -20.35 5.84
C LEU A 427 11.22 -21.36 4.86
N GLY A 428 11.42 -21.16 3.55
CA GLY A 428 11.04 -22.09 2.47
C GLY A 428 10.04 -21.50 1.47
N GLY A 429 9.11 -20.67 1.94
CA GLY A 429 8.07 -20.05 1.13
C GLY A 429 8.53 -18.90 0.25
N GLN A 430 7.73 -18.58 -0.76
CA GLN A 430 7.89 -17.39 -1.61
C GLN A 430 6.58 -16.59 -1.68
N PRO A 431 6.40 -15.59 -0.80
CA PRO A 431 5.20 -14.77 -0.77
C PRO A 431 5.09 -13.89 -2.03
N ARG A 432 3.85 -13.67 -2.48
CA ARG A 432 3.53 -12.67 -3.51
C ARG A 432 3.91 -11.27 -3.03
N SER A 433 4.13 -10.32 -3.94
CA SER A 433 4.71 -8.98 -3.67
C SER A 433 3.94 -8.13 -2.65
N ASP A 434 2.65 -8.37 -2.51
CA ASP A 434 1.66 -7.66 -1.71
C ASP A 434 1.03 -8.57 -0.63
N SER A 435 1.66 -9.71 -0.34
CA SER A 435 1.27 -10.56 0.77
C SER A 435 1.63 -9.90 2.10
N GLY A 436 0.68 -9.87 3.04
CA GLY A 436 1.01 -9.73 4.45
C GLY A 436 1.79 -10.95 4.96
N LEU A 437 2.33 -10.83 6.17
CA LEU A 437 2.90 -11.94 6.94
C LEU A 437 2.23 -11.97 8.31
N ALA A 438 1.95 -13.16 8.83
CA ALA A 438 1.46 -13.32 10.20
C ALA A 438 2.19 -14.45 10.91
N PHE A 439 2.77 -14.16 12.07
CA PHE A 439 3.31 -15.18 12.97
C PHE A 439 2.26 -15.55 14.02
N ASN A 440 2.25 -16.80 14.44
CA ASN A 440 1.62 -17.16 15.69
C ASN A 440 2.47 -16.70 16.90
N ALA A 441 1.91 -16.77 18.11
CA ALA A 441 2.54 -16.25 19.32
C ALA A 441 3.91 -16.89 19.60
N ASN A 442 4.04 -18.20 19.33
CA ASN A 442 5.29 -18.94 19.55
C ASN A 442 6.35 -18.64 18.49
N GLY A 443 5.95 -18.17 17.30
CA GLY A 443 6.85 -17.99 16.16
C GLY A 443 7.24 -19.29 15.47
N ASP A 444 6.46 -20.36 15.64
CA ASP A 444 6.70 -21.65 15.00
C ASP A 444 5.82 -21.87 13.75
N HIS A 445 4.90 -20.95 13.46
CA HIS A 445 4.10 -20.94 12.23
C HIS A 445 4.04 -19.52 11.65
N VAL A 446 4.36 -19.39 10.36
CA VAL A 446 4.22 -18.14 9.60
C VAL A 446 3.26 -18.36 8.44
N PHE A 447 2.35 -17.40 8.26
CA PHE A 447 1.31 -17.42 7.24
C PHE A 447 1.53 -16.32 6.22
N PHE A 448 1.26 -16.63 4.96
CA PHE A 448 1.38 -15.71 3.83
C PHE A 448 0.50 -16.16 2.66
N VAL A 449 0.42 -15.32 1.63
CA VAL A 449 -0.19 -15.61 0.33
C VAL A 449 0.91 -15.88 -0.68
N ASP A 450 0.91 -17.07 -1.27
CA ASP A 450 1.89 -17.47 -2.27
C ASP A 450 1.71 -16.74 -3.61
N LYS A 451 2.65 -16.91 -4.54
CA LYS A 451 2.61 -16.29 -5.88
C LYS A 451 1.38 -16.65 -6.72
N ASN A 452 0.70 -17.76 -6.41
CA ASN A 452 -0.50 -18.21 -7.10
C ASN A 452 -1.79 -17.74 -6.38
N GLY A 453 -1.67 -16.99 -5.28
CA GLY A 453 -2.80 -16.52 -4.49
C GLY A 453 -3.28 -17.53 -3.46
N ASN A 454 -2.60 -18.66 -3.23
CA ASN A 454 -3.00 -19.59 -2.18
C ASN A 454 -2.56 -19.07 -0.82
N VAL A 455 -3.41 -19.23 0.18
CA VAL A 455 -3.03 -19.04 1.58
C VAL A 455 -2.17 -20.23 1.99
N ALA A 456 -0.97 -19.94 2.50
CA ALA A 456 0.06 -20.92 2.78
C ALA A 456 0.72 -20.65 4.12
N ASN A 457 1.35 -21.69 4.67
CA ASN A 457 2.14 -21.59 5.87
C ASN A 457 3.48 -22.33 5.75
N ASP A 458 4.48 -21.77 6.42
CA ASP A 458 5.70 -22.49 6.81
C ASP A 458 5.63 -22.72 8.33
N TRP A 459 6.17 -23.85 8.80
CA TRP A 459 6.11 -24.22 10.22
C TRP A 459 7.35 -24.96 10.70
N VAL A 460 7.62 -24.92 12.00
CA VAL A 460 8.73 -25.65 12.61
C VAL A 460 8.29 -27.06 13.00
N SER A 461 9.02 -28.06 12.51
CA SER A 461 8.89 -29.45 12.97
C SER A 461 10.28 -30.05 13.19
N GLY A 462 10.52 -30.61 14.38
CA GLY A 462 11.82 -31.17 14.74
C GLY A 462 12.97 -30.13 14.75
N GLY A 463 12.66 -28.85 14.97
CA GLY A 463 13.64 -27.76 14.93
C GLY A 463 14.02 -27.29 13.51
N VAL A 464 13.32 -27.76 12.48
CA VAL A 464 13.56 -27.39 11.09
C VAL A 464 12.28 -26.80 10.50
N TRP A 465 12.42 -25.73 9.73
CA TRP A 465 11.32 -25.16 8.96
C TRP A 465 10.87 -26.11 7.85
N GLN A 466 9.55 -26.25 7.76
CA GLN A 466 8.82 -27.03 6.77
C GLN A 466 7.94 -26.07 5.97
N GLY A 467 7.61 -26.47 4.75
CA GLY A 467 6.74 -25.68 3.87
C GLY A 467 7.43 -25.29 2.56
N PRO A 468 6.71 -24.57 1.68
CA PRO A 468 5.35 -24.09 1.89
C PRO A 468 4.27 -25.18 1.78
N SER A 469 3.25 -25.12 2.65
CA SER A 469 2.03 -25.92 2.54
C SER A 469 0.81 -25.00 2.45
N GLY A 470 -0.16 -25.37 1.61
CA GLY A 470 -1.43 -24.65 1.53
C GLY A 470 -2.31 -24.88 2.77
N THR A 471 -3.03 -23.85 3.21
CA THR A 471 -4.02 -23.92 4.30
C THR A 471 -5.44 -24.18 3.77
N GLY A 472 -5.66 -24.07 2.46
CA GLY A 472 -6.90 -24.46 1.78
C GLY A 472 -7.53 -23.34 0.95
N GLY A 473 -7.44 -22.09 1.42
CA GLY A 473 -8.03 -20.91 0.81
C GLY A 473 -7.19 -20.26 -0.28
N GLN A 474 -7.85 -19.40 -1.05
CA GLN A 474 -7.20 -18.49 -2.00
C GLN A 474 -7.59 -17.05 -1.68
N ALA A 475 -6.60 -16.18 -1.66
CA ALA A 475 -6.73 -14.77 -1.31
C ALA A 475 -6.54 -13.88 -2.54
N ARG A 476 -7.31 -12.78 -2.60
CA ARG A 476 -7.17 -11.80 -3.68
C ARG A 476 -5.88 -11.00 -3.58
N ALA A 477 -5.58 -10.26 -4.65
CA ALA A 477 -4.57 -9.20 -4.62
C ALA A 477 -4.87 -8.15 -3.54
N GLY A 478 -3.87 -7.76 -2.76
CA GLY A 478 -3.97 -6.84 -1.62
C GLY A 478 -4.61 -7.43 -0.36
N SER A 479 -4.90 -8.74 -0.30
CA SER A 479 -5.48 -9.34 0.90
C SER A 479 -4.53 -9.21 2.10
N GLY A 480 -5.04 -8.67 3.20
CA GLY A 480 -4.44 -8.86 4.52
C GLY A 480 -4.48 -10.34 4.92
N ILE A 481 -3.62 -10.70 5.86
CA ILE A 481 -3.59 -12.03 6.46
C ILE A 481 -3.34 -11.88 7.96
N SER A 482 -4.09 -12.62 8.77
CA SER A 482 -3.94 -12.59 10.23
C SER A 482 -4.20 -13.98 10.80
N THR A 483 -3.51 -14.33 11.88
CA THR A 483 -3.66 -15.62 12.57
C THR A 483 -3.94 -15.41 14.04
N ASN A 484 -4.62 -16.38 14.67
CA ASN A 484 -4.74 -16.40 16.13
C ASN A 484 -3.40 -16.75 16.79
N GLY A 485 -3.31 -16.55 18.11
CA GLY A 485 -2.08 -16.78 18.87
C GLY A 485 -1.55 -18.21 18.79
N SER A 486 -2.42 -19.21 18.59
CA SER A 486 -2.00 -20.61 18.45
C SER A 486 -1.47 -20.96 17.06
N GLY A 487 -1.81 -20.20 16.01
CA GLY A 487 -1.51 -20.58 14.63
C GLY A 487 -2.46 -21.63 14.04
N SER A 488 -3.64 -21.81 14.63
CA SER A 488 -4.62 -22.83 14.20
C SER A 488 -5.76 -22.26 13.35
N LEU A 489 -5.79 -20.94 13.17
CA LEU A 489 -6.83 -20.22 12.44
C LEU A 489 -6.18 -19.05 11.71
N VAL A 490 -6.42 -18.94 10.40
CA VAL A 490 -5.95 -17.82 9.58
C VAL A 490 -7.14 -17.17 8.89
N ALA A 491 -7.25 -15.84 8.96
CA ALA A 491 -8.23 -15.04 8.24
C ALA A 491 -7.57 -14.25 7.11
N PHE A 492 -8.31 -14.09 6.03
CA PHE A 492 -7.90 -13.41 4.81
C PHE A 492 -9.13 -12.95 4.02
N VAL A 493 -8.89 -12.28 2.89
CA VAL A 493 -9.92 -11.82 1.98
C VAL A 493 -9.86 -12.63 0.69
N ASP A 494 -10.97 -13.31 0.37
CA ASP A 494 -11.05 -14.21 -0.77
C ASP A 494 -11.01 -13.47 -2.12
N ASN A 495 -10.96 -14.23 -3.22
CA ASN A 495 -10.97 -13.70 -4.59
C ASN A 495 -12.20 -12.85 -4.95
N ASN A 496 -13.29 -12.96 -4.20
CA ASN A 496 -14.51 -12.19 -4.39
C ASN A 496 -14.57 -10.96 -3.46
N GLY A 497 -13.60 -10.80 -2.57
CA GLY A 497 -13.56 -9.71 -1.59
C GLY A 497 -14.25 -10.01 -0.27
N ASN A 498 -14.70 -11.24 -0.03
CA ASN A 498 -15.35 -11.62 1.23
C ASN A 498 -14.31 -12.03 2.28
N MET A 499 -14.65 -11.83 3.55
CA MET A 499 -13.82 -12.35 4.64
C MET A 499 -13.95 -13.88 4.70
N ALA A 500 -12.82 -14.55 4.74
CA ALA A 500 -12.72 -16.01 4.82
C ALA A 500 -11.69 -16.44 5.85
N ASN A 501 -11.80 -17.69 6.30
CA ASN A 501 -10.80 -18.34 7.13
C ASN A 501 -10.47 -19.76 6.69
N ASP A 502 -9.26 -20.19 7.07
CA ASP A 502 -8.87 -21.59 7.12
C ASP A 502 -8.53 -21.94 8.58
N TRP A 503 -8.82 -23.16 9.00
CA TRP A 503 -8.60 -23.60 10.38
C TRP A 503 -8.08 -25.04 10.48
N VAL A 504 -7.38 -25.35 11.56
CA VAL A 504 -6.91 -26.70 11.85
C VAL A 504 -8.00 -27.47 12.61
N SER A 505 -8.38 -28.64 12.10
CA SER A 505 -9.23 -29.60 12.79
C SER A 505 -8.66 -31.00 12.63
N ASN A 506 -8.53 -31.75 13.73
CA ASN A 506 -7.95 -33.09 13.76
C ASN A 506 -6.57 -33.20 13.07
N GLY A 507 -5.73 -32.16 13.21
CA GLY A 507 -4.38 -32.12 12.66
C GLY A 507 -4.30 -31.84 11.16
N ALA A 508 -5.41 -31.47 10.51
CA ALA A 508 -5.44 -31.09 9.11
C ALA A 508 -6.11 -29.72 8.94
N TRP A 509 -5.60 -28.94 7.99
CA TRP A 509 -6.24 -27.71 7.54
C TRP A 509 -7.62 -28.00 6.91
N GLN A 510 -8.55 -27.10 7.19
CA GLN A 510 -9.92 -27.06 6.70
C GLN A 510 -10.19 -25.66 6.16
N GLY A 511 -11.14 -25.54 5.25
CA GLY A 511 -11.51 -24.26 4.65
C GLY A 511 -11.38 -24.26 3.12
N PRO A 512 -11.66 -23.11 2.49
CA PRO A 512 -12.05 -21.86 3.14
C PRO A 512 -13.51 -21.85 3.61
N SER A 513 -13.78 -21.20 4.74
CA SER A 513 -15.14 -20.84 5.18
C SER A 513 -15.32 -19.33 5.24
N GLY A 514 -16.50 -18.84 4.86
CA GLY A 514 -16.83 -17.42 4.99
C GLY A 514 -17.05 -17.01 6.46
N LEU A 515 -16.57 -15.82 6.82
CA LEU A 515 -16.77 -15.20 8.14
C LEU A 515 -18.00 -14.29 8.17
N GLY A 516 -18.28 -13.62 7.05
CA GLY A 516 -19.25 -12.53 6.95
C GLY A 516 -18.63 -11.32 6.27
N GLY A 517 -19.47 -10.44 5.70
CA GLY A 517 -19.01 -9.16 5.14
C GLY A 517 -17.97 -9.24 4.00
N SER A 518 -17.52 -8.06 3.57
CA SER A 518 -16.56 -7.89 2.49
C SER A 518 -15.61 -6.76 2.82
N SER A 519 -14.32 -6.96 2.59
CA SER A 519 -13.31 -5.92 2.77
C SER A 519 -13.05 -5.16 1.46
N ARG A 520 -12.58 -3.92 1.55
CA ARG A 520 -12.34 -3.03 0.39
C ARG A 520 -11.13 -3.36 -0.47
#